data_AF-A0ABD3DBG8-F1
#
_entry.id   AF-A0ABD3DBG8-F1
#
_cell.length_a   1.000
_cell.length_b   1.000
_cell.length_c   1.000
_cell.angle_alpha   90.00
_cell.angle_beta   90.00
_cell.angle_gamma   90.00
#
_symmetry.space_group_name_H-M   'P 1'
#
loop_
_entity.id
_entity.type
_entity.pdbx_description
1 polymer ?
#
loop_
_entity_poly.entity_id
_entity_poly.type
_entity_poly.pdbx_seq_one_letter_code
_entity_poly.pdbx_strand_id
1 'polypeptide(L)'
;MVEKKEKYAEEGIEKSEQEIVTEVFGHANGYIKGLGYGPKPPGKRNSQLHKELEETRAELGESRTDKEAYKSTVDALTDQLKE
;
A
#
# COMPACT_ATOMS: atom_id res chain seq x y z
N MET A 1 -35.41 41.03 -48.78
CA MET A 1 -34.27 40.19 -48.32
C MET A 1 -34.67 39.63 -46.97
N VAL A 2 -34.84 38.31 -46.87
CA VAL A 2 -35.34 37.65 -45.66
C VAL A 2 -34.12 37.20 -44.86
N GLU A 3 -33.87 37.87 -43.73
CA GLU A 3 -32.90 37.41 -42.74
C GLU A 3 -33.40 36.09 -42.16
N LYS A 4 -32.69 35.00 -42.47
CA LYS A 4 -32.93 33.70 -41.86
C LYS A 4 -32.58 33.82 -40.38
N LYS A 5 -33.62 33.81 -39.53
CA LYS A 5 -33.44 33.46 -38.12
C LYS A 5 -32.90 32.03 -38.09
N GLU A 6 -31.63 31.87 -37.77
CA GLU A 6 -31.06 30.58 -37.41
C GLU A 6 -31.83 30.07 -36.20
N LYS A 7 -32.72 29.11 -36.43
CA LYS A 7 -33.31 28.31 -35.38
C LYS A 7 -32.20 27.37 -34.92
N TYR A 8 -31.50 27.73 -33.84
CA TYR A 8 -30.81 26.75 -33.03
C TYR A 8 -31.90 25.86 -32.44
N ALA A 9 -32.19 24.75 -33.13
CA ALA A 9 -32.89 23.65 -32.52
C ALA A 9 -31.90 23.06 -31.52
N GLU A 10 -31.94 23.53 -30.27
CA GLU A 10 -31.42 22.76 -29.15
C GLU A 10 -32.30 21.52 -29.04
N GLU A 11 -31.99 20.48 -29.84
CA GLU A 11 -32.32 19.10 -29.47
C GLU A 11 -31.40 18.73 -28.31
N GLY A 12 -31.61 19.39 -27.17
CA GLY A 12 -30.94 19.07 -25.93
C GLY A 12 -31.50 17.73 -25.46
N ILE A 13 -30.66 16.71 -25.46
CA ILE A 13 -30.93 15.51 -24.68
C ILE A 13 -30.99 15.97 -23.22
N GLU A 14 -32.15 15.79 -22.57
CA GLU A 14 -32.27 16.03 -21.13
C GLU A 14 -31.27 15.12 -20.41
N LYS A 15 -30.22 15.74 -19.85
CA LYS A 15 -29.23 15.07 -19.01
C LYS A 15 -29.49 15.44 -17.57
N SER A 16 -29.41 14.46 -16.69
CA SER A 16 -29.37 14.68 -15.25
C SER A 16 -28.12 15.47 -14.87
N GLU A 17 -28.17 16.22 -13.77
CA GLU A 17 -27.02 16.97 -13.25
C GLU A 17 -25.78 16.07 -13.08
N GLN A 18 -25.99 14.81 -12.71
CA GLN A 18 -24.93 13.81 -12.52
C GLN A 18 -24.25 13.41 -13.84
N GLU A 19 -25.00 13.29 -14.92
CA GLU A 19 -24.45 13.01 -16.26
C GLU A 19 -23.64 14.18 -16.78
N ILE A 20 -24.14 15.41 -16.58
CA ILE A 20 -23.41 16.65 -16.92
C ILE A 20 -22.10 16.73 -16.13
N VAL A 21 -22.15 16.47 -14.82
CA VAL A 21 -20.96 16.47 -13.96
C VAL A 21 -19.95 15.41 -14.41
N THR A 22 -20.40 14.22 -14.78
CA THR A 22 -19.53 13.13 -15.23
C THR A 22 -18.90 13.41 -16.59
N GLU A 23 -19.65 14.04 -17.50
CA GLU A 23 -19.15 14.44 -18.82
C GLU A 23 -18.13 15.57 -18.73
N VAL A 24 -18.34 16.54 -17.85
CA VAL A 24 -17.46 17.72 -17.69
C VAL A 24 -16.22 17.41 -16.85
N PHE A 25 -16.40 16.74 -15.71
CA PHE A 25 -15.32 16.50 -14.73
C PHE A 25 -14.74 15.10 -14.79
N GLY A 26 -15.30 14.20 -15.61
CA GLY A 26 -14.96 12.78 -15.63
C GLY A 26 -15.58 12.01 -14.46
N HIS A 27 -15.38 10.70 -14.45
CA HIS A 27 -15.78 9.86 -13.32
C HIS A 27 -14.87 10.15 -12.12
N ALA A 28 -15.44 10.25 -10.91
CA ALA A 28 -14.68 10.39 -9.67
C ALA A 28 -13.68 9.22 -9.54
N ASN A 29 -12.39 9.53 -9.70
CA ASN A 29 -11.34 8.51 -9.63
C ASN A 29 -11.24 7.95 -8.20
N GLY A 30 -11.28 6.63 -8.11
CA GLY A 30 -11.45 5.87 -6.87
C GLY A 30 -10.34 6.01 -5.82
N TYR A 31 -10.57 5.21 -4.77
CA TYR A 31 -9.94 5.10 -3.45
C TYR A 31 -8.96 6.15 -2.91
N ILE A 32 -9.35 6.64 -1.73
CA ILE A 32 -8.64 7.61 -0.91
C ILE A 32 -8.45 7.05 0.52
N LYS A 33 -7.27 6.51 0.91
CA LYS A 33 -6.93 6.32 2.35
C LYS A 33 -5.96 7.40 2.78
N GLY A 34 -6.52 8.40 3.47
CA GLY A 34 -5.80 9.57 3.95
C GLY A 34 -5.69 10.73 2.96
N LEU A 35 -6.43 10.73 1.83
CA LEU A 35 -6.44 11.74 0.73
C LEU A 35 -5.76 11.36 -0.62
N GLY A 36 -5.34 10.11 -0.83
CA GLY A 36 -4.82 9.66 -2.15
C GLY A 36 -5.88 9.48 -3.25
N TYR A 37 -5.49 9.45 -4.53
CA TYR A 37 -6.34 9.10 -5.69
C TYR A 37 -5.87 7.79 -6.36
N GLY A 38 -6.79 6.97 -6.86
CA GLY A 38 -6.52 5.72 -7.57
C GLY A 38 -7.07 4.47 -6.87
N PRO A 39 -7.03 3.28 -7.49
CA PRO A 39 -7.61 2.06 -6.90
C PRO A 39 -6.95 1.68 -5.56
N LYS A 40 -7.76 1.11 -4.65
CA LYS A 40 -7.35 0.78 -3.28
C LYS A 40 -6.12 -0.14 -3.28
N PRO A 41 -5.00 0.24 -2.60
CA PRO A 41 -3.86 -0.65 -2.51
C PRO A 41 -4.28 -1.96 -1.84
N PRO A 42 -3.84 -3.11 -2.38
CA PRO A 42 -4.17 -4.41 -1.82
C PRO A 42 -3.63 -4.49 -0.40
N GLY A 43 -4.48 -4.84 0.57
CA GLY A 43 -4.14 -4.91 2.00
C GLY A 43 -3.08 -5.95 2.38
N LYS A 44 -2.44 -6.61 1.40
CA LYS A 44 -1.48 -7.70 1.57
C LYS A 44 -0.06 -7.25 1.95
N ARG A 45 0.30 -5.97 1.75
CA ARG A 45 1.63 -5.47 2.16
C ARG A 45 1.87 -5.64 3.66
N ASN A 46 0.83 -5.43 4.48
CA ASN A 46 0.97 -5.61 5.93
C ASN A 46 1.15 -7.09 6.32
N SER A 47 0.49 -8.03 5.63
CA SER A 47 0.63 -9.46 5.97
C SER A 47 2.01 -10.02 5.66
N GLN A 48 2.65 -9.60 4.56
CA GLN A 48 4.02 -10.01 4.26
C GLN A 48 5.02 -9.39 5.23
N LEU A 49 4.87 -8.10 5.53
CA LEU A 49 5.74 -7.41 6.48
C LEU A 49 5.66 -8.02 7.89
N HIS A 50 4.46 -8.40 8.33
CA HIS A 50 4.29 -9.10 9.62
C HIS A 50 4.96 -10.47 9.62
N LYS A 51 4.88 -11.21 8.52
CA LYS A 51 5.51 -12.52 8.40
C LYS A 51 7.04 -12.42 8.44
N GLU A 52 7.62 -11.52 7.65
CA GLU A 52 9.07 -11.27 7.64
C GLU A 52 9.59 -10.83 9.02
N LEU A 53 8.80 -10.02 9.73
CA LEU A 53 9.17 -9.53 11.06
C LEU A 53 9.16 -10.65 12.12
N GLU A 54 8.22 -11.59 12.03
CA GLU A 54 8.20 -12.78 12.90
C GLU A 54 9.35 -13.74 12.57
N GLU A 55 9.66 -13.95 11.28
CA GLU A 55 10.82 -14.77 10.85
C GLU A 55 12.14 -14.16 11.36
N THR A 56 12.33 -12.85 11.19
CA THR A 56 13.51 -12.13 11.69
C THR A 56 13.66 -12.22 13.21
N ARG A 57 12.55 -12.20 13.95
CA ARG A 57 12.55 -12.35 15.42
C ARG A 57 12.99 -13.74 15.85
N ALA A 58 12.55 -14.77 15.13
CA ALA A 58 12.95 -16.15 15.40
C ALA A 58 14.46 -16.34 15.17
N GLU A 59 14.97 -15.88 14.03
CA GLU A 59 16.41 -15.94 13.69
C GLU A 59 17.28 -15.20 14.72
N LEU A 60 16.82 -14.04 15.20
CA LEU A 60 17.53 -13.29 16.25
C LEU A 60 17.55 -14.04 17.59
N GLY A 61 16.49 -14.78 17.90
CA GLY A 61 16.42 -15.63 19.09
C GLY A 61 17.43 -16.76 19.03
N GLU A 62 17.46 -17.50 17.91
CA GLU A 62 18.40 -18.59 17.67
C GLU A 62 19.86 -18.11 17.69
N SER A 63 20.15 -16.98 17.03
CA SER A 63 21.50 -16.41 17.05
C SER A 63 21.98 -16.01 18.45
N ARG A 64 21.07 -15.58 19.34
CA ARG A 64 21.41 -15.26 20.74
C ARG A 64 21.73 -16.52 21.53
N THR A 65 20.94 -17.58 21.39
CA THR A 65 21.19 -18.85 22.09
C THR A 65 22.50 -19.46 21.64
N ASP A 66 22.78 -19.44 20.34
CA ASP A 66 24.04 -19.94 19.78
C ASP A 66 25.23 -19.14 20.31
N LYS A 67 25.12 -17.82 20.35
CA LYS A 67 26.16 -16.95 20.89
C LYS A 67 26.46 -17.26 22.36
N GLU A 68 25.43 -17.49 23.17
CA GLU A 68 25.61 -17.87 24.58
C GLU A 68 26.27 -19.23 24.72
N ALA A 69 25.86 -20.21 23.90
CA ALA A 69 26.47 -21.53 23.87
C ALA A 69 27.96 -21.45 23.48
N TYR A 70 28.29 -20.76 22.37
CA TYR A 70 29.68 -20.59 21.94
C TYR A 70 30.53 -19.86 22.98
N LYS A 71 29.97 -18.84 23.64
CA LYS A 71 30.67 -18.12 24.70
C LYS A 71 31.01 -19.06 25.86
N SER A 72 30.05 -19.87 26.30
CA SER A 72 30.27 -20.88 27.35
C SER A 72 31.37 -21.87 26.97
N THR A 73 31.36 -22.36 25.73
CA THR A 73 32.39 -23.29 25.23
C THR A 73 33.78 -22.64 25.20
N VAL A 74 33.88 -21.39 24.75
CA VAL A 74 35.14 -20.64 24.73
C VAL A 74 35.66 -20.42 26.14
N ASP A 75 34.79 -20.04 27.09
CA ASP A 75 35.18 -19.83 28.48
C ASP A 75 35.72 -21.14 29.09
N ALA A 76 35.03 -22.26 28.88
CA ALA A 76 35.47 -23.58 29.36
C ALA A 76 36.83 -24.02 28.77
N LEU A 77 37.05 -23.83 27.47
CA LEU A 77 38.35 -24.14 26.83
C LEU A 77 39.45 -23.21 27.32
N THR A 78 39.13 -21.95 27.57
CA THR A 78 40.09 -20.97 28.10
C THR A 78 40.54 -21.34 29.51
N ASP A 79 39.63 -21.85 30.33
CA ASP A 79 39.97 -22.30 31.68
C ASP A 79 40.82 -23.58 31.66
N GLN A 80 40.55 -24.52 30.75
CA GLN A 80 41.38 -25.72 30.53
C GLN A 80 42.82 -25.41 30.07
N LEU A 81 43.03 -24.28 29.39
CA LEU A 81 44.36 -23.85 28.95
C LEU A 81 45.15 -23.08 30.03
N LYS A 82 44.49 -22.70 31.13
CA LYS A 82 45.11 -22.00 32.26
C LYS A 82 45.56 -22.93 33.39
N GLU A 83 45.07 -24.17 33.43
CA GLU A 83 45.62 -25.27 34.24
C GLU A 83 46.86 -25.89 33.58
#